data_AF-A0A927R9G9-F1
#
_entry.id   AF-A0A927R9G9-F1
#
_cell.length_a   1.000
_cell.length_b   1.000
_cell.length_c   1.000
_cell.angle_alpha   90.00
_cell.angle_beta   90.00
_cell.angle_gamma   90.00
#
_symmetry.space_group_name_H-M   'P 1'
#
loop_
_entity.id
_entity.type
_entity.pdbx_description
1 polymer ?
#
loop_
_entity_poly.entity_id
_entity_poly.type
_entity_poly.pdbx_seq_one_letter_code
_entity_poly.pdbx_strand_id
1 'polypeptide(L)'
;MTALEASPTASAPTAAEEVAAPLRVTTPRPLGLAGWPRVVRTLMMLAGAAVALWVAFTNPDRHLPQFHGKWILWAAVAGVLGALSGSTIGSGVARWHDLQQIQRVPVRRILPSVVAFLALVVGAVVTAHAILGSGLTWRSLAFVSIVVLGALPAGATLAGLRVVAMRGLTGTPGEQLASLMRLRRILARVLQMMGSLLLMMVLVGAAAVGWGSSEKIPQSTAFVIGAAGSILIALMHIPAATLLRRRCQVYVDEFSDIADVAKADLIAAAEDRIKMEEILGVNRTSLSELQSGLVIIGPFLATAIAAIIPKL
;
A
#
# COMPACT_ATOMS: atom_id res chain seq x y z
N MET A 1 -11.84 -64.39 -66.97
CA MET A 1 -10.46 -64.47 -66.47
C MET A 1 -9.92 -63.06 -66.44
N THR A 2 -9.42 -62.65 -65.26
CA THR A 2 -8.56 -61.48 -64.94
C THR A 2 -9.05 -60.07 -65.31
N ALA A 3 -8.92 -59.01 -64.51
CA ALA A 3 -8.64 -58.76 -63.10
C ALA A 3 -8.66 -57.22 -62.93
N LEU A 4 -9.31 -56.73 -61.87
CA LEU A 4 -8.89 -55.63 -60.99
C LEU A 4 -8.34 -54.31 -61.58
N GLU A 5 -8.99 -53.20 -61.25
CA GLU A 5 -8.45 -52.23 -60.27
C GLU A 5 -9.53 -51.23 -59.81
N ALA A 6 -9.54 -50.96 -58.51
CA ALA A 6 -10.44 -50.06 -57.81
C ALA A 6 -9.65 -48.86 -57.27
N SER A 7 -10.16 -47.63 -57.40
CA SER A 7 -9.80 -46.48 -56.56
C SER A 7 -10.58 -45.19 -56.95
N PRO A 8 -10.66 -44.14 -56.11
CA PRO A 8 -11.81 -43.94 -55.23
C PRO A 8 -12.46 -42.54 -55.29
N THR A 9 -13.63 -42.45 -54.66
CA THR A 9 -14.30 -41.28 -54.03
C THR A 9 -13.74 -39.87 -54.27
N ALA A 10 -14.49 -39.05 -55.01
CA ALA A 10 -14.38 -37.60 -54.98
C ALA A 10 -15.02 -37.04 -53.70
N SER A 11 -14.22 -36.29 -52.96
CA SER A 11 -14.50 -35.72 -51.64
C SER A 11 -15.35 -34.46 -51.71
N ALA A 12 -16.18 -34.27 -50.69
CA ALA A 12 -16.98 -33.08 -50.43
C ALA A 12 -16.12 -31.81 -50.26
N PRO A 13 -16.66 -30.61 -50.57
CA PRO A 13 -15.94 -29.35 -50.41
C PRO A 13 -15.71 -29.03 -48.93
N THR A 14 -14.44 -28.83 -48.61
CA THR A 14 -13.91 -28.40 -47.32
C THR A 14 -14.56 -27.07 -46.92
N ALA A 15 -15.33 -27.07 -45.83
CA ALA A 15 -15.73 -25.85 -45.15
C ALA A 15 -14.45 -25.12 -44.73
N ALA A 16 -14.27 -23.91 -45.25
CA ALA A 16 -13.20 -23.02 -44.87
C ALA A 16 -13.30 -22.76 -43.36
N GLU A 17 -12.31 -23.27 -42.65
CA GLU A 17 -12.04 -23.01 -41.25
C GLU A 17 -11.73 -21.51 -41.13
N GLU A 18 -12.75 -20.72 -40.78
CA GLU A 18 -12.61 -19.31 -40.44
C GLU A 18 -11.83 -19.23 -39.13
N VAL A 19 -10.50 -19.21 -39.25
CA VAL A 19 -9.56 -19.03 -38.16
C VAL A 19 -9.90 -17.70 -37.48
N ALA A 20 -10.66 -17.77 -36.39
CA ALA A 20 -10.98 -16.66 -35.53
C ALA A 20 -9.67 -15.95 -35.15
N ALA A 21 -9.48 -14.75 -35.71
CA ALA A 21 -8.31 -13.93 -35.45
C ALA A 21 -8.15 -13.76 -33.93
N PRO A 22 -6.95 -13.99 -33.36
CA PRO A 22 -6.76 -13.86 -31.93
C PRO A 22 -7.14 -12.45 -31.50
N LEU A 23 -8.05 -12.36 -30.52
CA LEU A 23 -8.43 -11.15 -29.81
C LEU A 23 -7.15 -10.38 -29.44
N ARG A 24 -6.87 -9.30 -30.17
CA ARG A 24 -5.78 -8.38 -29.85
C ARG A 24 -6.11 -7.74 -28.51
N VAL A 25 -5.52 -8.29 -27.45
CA VAL A 25 -5.43 -7.62 -26.14
C VAL A 25 -4.61 -6.36 -26.36
N THR A 26 -5.30 -5.26 -26.67
CA THR A 26 -4.71 -3.93 -26.66
C THR A 26 -4.43 -3.61 -25.19
N THR A 27 -3.20 -3.92 -24.78
CA THR A 27 -2.69 -3.40 -23.51
C THR A 27 -2.87 -1.89 -23.54
N PRO A 28 -3.55 -1.28 -22.54
CA PRO A 28 -3.72 0.16 -22.52
C PRO A 28 -2.33 0.79 -22.48
N ARG A 29 -1.95 1.41 -23.59
CA ARG A 29 -0.75 2.23 -23.71
C ARG A 29 -0.82 3.28 -22.60
N PRO A 30 0.22 3.42 -21.74
CA PRO A 30 0.25 4.51 -20.78
C PRO A 30 0.30 5.83 -21.57
N LEU A 31 -0.85 6.50 -21.66
CA LEU A 31 -1.02 7.81 -22.29
C LEU A 31 -0.07 8.84 -21.63
N GLY A 32 0.92 9.31 -22.40
CA GLY A 32 1.49 10.67 -22.39
C GLY A 32 2.15 11.25 -21.13
N LEU A 33 2.00 10.64 -19.96
CA LEU A 33 2.49 11.16 -18.67
C LEU A 33 3.60 10.28 -18.09
N ALA A 34 4.41 9.62 -18.94
CA ALA A 34 5.43 8.68 -18.46
C ALA A 34 6.59 9.37 -17.69
N GLY A 35 6.81 10.67 -17.90
CA GLY A 35 7.88 11.46 -17.23
C GLY A 35 7.41 12.31 -16.04
N TRP A 36 6.20 12.87 -16.10
CA TRP A 36 5.65 13.78 -15.08
C TRP A 36 5.66 13.21 -13.65
N PRO A 37 5.17 11.97 -13.38
CA PRO A 37 5.15 11.43 -12.03
C PRO A 37 6.54 11.09 -11.52
N ARG A 38 7.55 10.90 -12.39
CA ARG A 38 8.93 10.62 -11.96
C ARG A 38 9.62 11.90 -11.48
N VAL A 39 9.56 12.96 -12.28
CA VAL A 39 10.21 14.25 -11.96
C VAL A 39 9.56 14.88 -10.73
N VAL A 40 8.22 14.90 -10.65
CA VAL A 40 7.51 15.42 -9.48
C VAL A 40 7.86 14.61 -8.23
N ARG A 41 7.91 13.27 -8.34
CA ARG A 41 8.31 12.42 -7.21
C ARG A 41 9.74 12.71 -6.77
N THR A 42 10.71 12.82 -7.68
CA THR A 42 12.10 13.13 -7.30
C THR A 42 12.22 14.52 -6.67
N LEU A 43 11.49 15.51 -7.17
CA LEU A 43 11.47 16.85 -6.57
C LEU A 43 10.86 16.82 -5.16
N MET A 44 9.75 16.09 -4.96
CA MET A 44 9.15 15.92 -3.63
C MET A 44 10.07 15.16 -2.67
N MET A 45 10.79 14.14 -3.16
CA MET A 45 11.80 13.43 -2.37
C MET A 45 12.93 14.38 -1.92
N LEU A 46 13.48 15.18 -2.84
CA LEU A 46 14.54 16.14 -2.52
C LEU A 46 14.03 17.22 -1.56
N ALA A 47 12.83 17.74 -1.77
CA ALA A 47 12.21 18.73 -0.88
C ALA A 47 11.98 18.16 0.53
N GLY A 48 11.42 16.95 0.63
CA GLY A 48 11.22 16.28 1.92
C GLY A 48 12.52 15.99 2.65
N ALA A 49 13.55 15.53 1.94
CA ALA A 49 14.89 15.31 2.49
C ALA A 49 15.50 16.62 3.01
N ALA A 50 15.42 17.70 2.22
CA ALA A 50 15.94 19.01 2.60
C ALA A 50 15.24 19.56 3.86
N VAL A 51 13.91 19.45 3.95
CA VAL A 51 13.14 19.89 5.13
C VAL A 51 13.51 19.07 6.36
N ALA A 52 13.59 17.74 6.24
CA ALA A 52 13.94 16.87 7.37
C ALA A 52 15.39 17.09 7.84
N LEU A 53 16.33 17.28 6.92
CA LEU A 53 17.72 17.64 7.23
C LEU A 53 17.78 19.01 7.90
N TRP A 54 17.04 20.00 7.41
CA TRP A 54 16.98 21.33 8.03
C TRP A 54 16.49 21.25 9.49
N VAL A 55 15.44 20.47 9.76
CA VAL A 55 14.99 20.18 11.13
C VAL A 55 16.10 19.52 11.94
N ALA A 56 16.82 18.55 11.38
CA ALA A 56 17.94 17.89 12.06
C ALA A 56 19.13 18.85 12.34
N PHE A 57 19.37 19.81 11.46
CA PHE A 57 20.42 20.83 11.62
C PHE A 57 20.15 21.77 12.80
N THR A 58 18.90 21.92 13.24
CA THR A 58 18.59 22.75 14.40
C THR A 58 19.00 22.14 15.74
N ASN A 59 19.44 20.87 15.78
CA ASN A 59 19.81 20.19 17.01
C ASN A 59 21.09 20.82 17.62
N PRO A 60 21.06 21.34 18.88
CA PRO A 60 22.22 21.93 19.52
C PRO A 60 23.38 20.94 19.73
N ASP A 61 23.06 19.65 19.85
CA ASP A 61 24.03 18.58 20.13
C ASP A 61 25.03 18.37 18.97
N ARG A 62 24.77 18.98 17.80
CA ARG A 62 25.68 18.97 16.62
C ARG A 62 27.06 19.57 16.90
N HIS A 63 27.12 20.52 17.84
CA HIS A 63 28.34 21.27 18.18
C HIS A 63 29.19 20.58 19.25
N LEU A 64 28.68 19.49 19.85
CA LEU A 64 29.39 18.75 20.88
C LEU A 64 30.29 17.68 20.22
N PRO A 65 31.61 17.69 20.44
CA PRO A 65 32.55 16.77 19.78
C PRO A 65 32.21 15.30 20.01
N GLN A 66 31.75 14.97 21.22
CA GLN A 66 31.39 13.61 21.65
C GLN A 66 30.13 13.04 20.98
N PHE A 67 29.26 13.90 20.41
CA PHE A 67 28.01 13.50 19.75
C PHE A 67 28.04 13.69 18.23
N HIS A 68 29.12 14.24 17.67
CA HIS A 68 29.19 14.61 16.25
C HIS A 68 28.92 13.44 15.29
N GLY A 69 29.58 12.29 15.48
CA GLY A 69 29.36 11.10 14.65
C GLY A 69 27.96 10.51 14.76
N LYS A 70 27.39 10.55 15.98
CA LYS A 70 26.03 10.07 16.25
C LYS A 70 24.96 11.00 15.66
N TRP A 71 25.21 12.31 15.67
CA TRP A 71 24.36 13.31 15.03
C TRP A 71 24.31 13.13 13.51
N ILE A 72 25.45 12.87 12.84
CA ILE A 72 25.49 12.61 11.39
C ILE A 72 24.60 11.41 11.03
N LEU A 73 24.71 10.33 11.79
CA LEU A 73 23.90 9.12 11.56
C LEU A 73 22.40 9.43 11.74
N TRP A 74 22.04 10.14 12.81
CA TRP A 74 20.65 10.57 13.03
C TRP A 74 20.13 11.51 11.93
N ALA A 75 20.93 12.48 11.49
CA ALA A 75 20.58 13.39 10.40
C ALA A 75 20.42 12.64 9.06
N ALA A 76 21.23 11.62 8.80
CA ALA A 76 21.08 10.76 7.63
C ALA A 76 19.75 10.00 7.66
N VAL A 77 19.39 9.39 8.79
CA VAL A 77 18.09 8.70 8.95
C VAL A 77 16.93 9.69 8.81
N ALA A 78 17.03 10.89 9.38
CA ALA A 78 16.04 11.96 9.21
C ALA A 78 15.90 12.37 7.73
N GLY A 79 17.00 12.53 7.01
CA GLY A 79 17.00 12.80 5.57
C GLY A 79 16.31 11.69 4.76
N VAL A 80 16.55 10.42 5.10
CA VAL A 80 15.87 9.27 4.48
C VAL A 80 14.37 9.29 4.79
N LEU A 81 13.95 9.60 6.02
CA LEU A 81 12.54 9.76 6.39
C LEU A 81 11.88 10.85 5.54
N GLY A 82 12.53 12.01 5.41
CA GLY A 82 12.06 13.12 4.59
C GLY A 82 11.93 12.75 3.12
N ALA A 83 12.95 12.09 2.56
CA ALA A 83 12.94 11.59 1.19
C ALA A 83 11.80 10.58 0.97
N LEU A 84 11.61 9.66 1.92
CA LEU A 84 10.56 8.66 1.85
C LEU A 84 9.17 9.32 1.91
N SER A 85 8.96 10.29 2.80
CA SER A 85 7.73 11.10 2.87
C SER A 85 7.44 11.81 1.55
N GLY A 86 8.44 12.47 0.95
CA GLY A 86 8.29 13.08 -0.37
C GLY A 86 7.91 12.06 -1.46
N SER A 87 8.53 10.88 -1.43
CA SER A 87 8.25 9.79 -2.36
C SER A 87 6.82 9.25 -2.22
N THR A 88 6.32 9.12 -0.99
CA THR A 88 4.96 8.64 -0.73
C THR A 88 3.91 9.66 -1.14
N ILE A 89 4.19 10.96 -1.07
CA ILE A 89 3.29 11.99 -1.62
C ILE A 89 3.11 11.78 -3.12
N GLY A 90 4.22 11.76 -3.88
CA GLY A 90 4.17 11.58 -5.34
C GLY A 90 3.54 10.25 -5.74
N SER A 91 3.89 9.18 -5.03
CA SER A 91 3.35 7.85 -5.29
C SER A 91 1.87 7.74 -4.91
N GLY A 92 1.45 8.33 -3.79
CA GLY A 92 0.06 8.33 -3.33
C GLY A 92 -0.85 9.13 -4.25
N VAL A 93 -0.40 10.28 -4.75
CA VAL A 93 -1.14 11.07 -5.77
C VAL A 93 -1.29 10.27 -7.07
N ALA A 94 -0.23 9.59 -7.52
CA ALA A 94 -0.33 8.72 -8.70
C ALA A 94 -1.34 7.59 -8.51
N ARG A 95 -1.39 6.98 -7.31
CA ARG A 95 -2.38 5.94 -6.98
C ARG A 95 -3.79 6.46 -6.85
N TRP A 96 -3.94 7.69 -6.37
CA TRP A 96 -5.22 8.39 -6.36
C TRP A 96 -5.73 8.61 -7.78
N HIS A 97 -4.85 9.00 -8.69
CA HIS A 97 -5.19 9.13 -10.10
C HIS A 97 -5.54 7.78 -10.73
N ASP A 98 -4.77 6.72 -10.46
CA ASP A 98 -5.11 5.35 -10.89
C ASP A 98 -6.51 4.93 -10.41
N LEU A 99 -6.87 5.27 -9.17
CA LEU A 99 -8.19 4.96 -8.62
C LEU A 99 -9.30 5.74 -9.33
N GLN A 100 -9.08 7.03 -9.61
CA GLN A 100 -10.02 7.88 -10.35
C GLN A 100 -10.26 7.40 -11.79
N GLN A 101 -9.27 6.73 -12.39
CA GLN A 101 -9.42 6.11 -13.70
C GLN A 101 -10.31 4.87 -13.67
N ILE A 102 -10.33 4.12 -12.55
CA ILE A 102 -11.23 2.96 -12.38
C ILE A 102 -12.65 3.46 -12.12
N GLN A 103 -12.81 4.36 -11.15
CA GLN A 103 -14.11 4.93 -10.84
C GLN A 103 -13.93 6.32 -10.23
N ARG A 104 -14.70 7.30 -10.72
CA ARG A 104 -14.64 8.67 -10.19
C ARG A 104 -15.21 8.72 -8.77
N VAL A 105 -14.36 9.07 -7.82
CA VAL A 105 -14.76 9.26 -6.41
C VAL A 105 -14.74 10.75 -6.07
N PRO A 106 -15.88 11.36 -5.69
CA PRO A 106 -15.90 12.77 -5.31
C PRO A 106 -15.12 12.98 -4.01
N VAL A 107 -14.23 13.98 -3.99
CA VAL A 107 -13.37 14.32 -2.84
C VAL A 107 -14.18 14.56 -1.56
N ARG A 108 -15.39 15.12 -1.68
CA ARG A 108 -16.32 15.35 -0.56
C ARG A 108 -16.64 14.07 0.24
N ARG A 109 -16.63 12.89 -0.39
CA ARG A 109 -16.89 11.62 0.29
C ARG A 109 -15.68 11.07 1.04
N ILE A 110 -14.48 11.58 0.76
CA ILE A 110 -13.23 11.16 1.40
C ILE A 110 -12.82 12.12 2.51
N LEU A 111 -13.23 13.38 2.40
CA LEU A 111 -13.00 14.41 3.41
C LEU A 111 -13.27 13.92 4.85
N PRO A 112 -14.40 13.27 5.20
CA PRO A 112 -14.61 12.81 6.57
C PRO A 112 -13.60 11.74 7.01
N SER A 113 -13.14 10.86 6.12
CA SER A 113 -12.11 9.87 6.45
C SER A 113 -10.74 10.51 6.64
N VAL A 114 -10.40 11.51 5.84
CA VAL A 114 -9.14 12.28 6.00
C VAL A 114 -9.17 13.09 7.29
N VAL A 115 -10.30 13.73 7.61
CA VAL A 115 -10.48 14.47 8.87
C VAL A 115 -10.41 13.51 10.06
N ALA A 116 -11.04 12.33 10.00
CA ALA A 116 -10.95 11.31 11.04
C ALA A 116 -9.50 10.81 11.22
N PHE A 117 -8.76 10.60 10.13
CA PHE A 117 -7.34 10.24 10.19
C PHE A 117 -6.52 11.34 10.88
N LEU A 118 -6.70 12.61 10.50
CA LEU A 118 -6.02 13.73 11.14
C LEU A 118 -6.40 13.85 12.62
N ALA A 119 -7.67 13.68 12.97
CA ALA A 119 -8.15 13.69 14.35
C ALA A 119 -7.51 12.56 15.18
N LEU A 120 -7.41 11.35 14.62
CA LEU A 120 -6.73 10.22 15.28
C LEU A 120 -5.23 10.48 15.47
N VAL A 121 -4.56 11.08 14.48
CA VAL A 121 -3.15 11.49 14.59
C VAL A 121 -2.99 12.52 15.71
N VAL A 122 -3.82 13.57 15.74
CA VAL A 122 -3.79 14.59 16.79
C VAL A 122 -4.04 13.96 18.15
N GLY A 123 -5.05 13.09 18.27
CA GLY A 123 -5.32 12.34 19.49
C GLY A 123 -4.15 11.48 19.96
N ALA A 124 -3.46 10.81 19.03
CA ALA A 124 -2.27 10.02 19.34
C ALA A 124 -1.11 10.91 19.81
N VAL A 125 -0.89 12.08 19.20
CA VAL A 125 0.13 13.05 19.62
C VAL A 125 -0.18 13.62 21.01
N VAL A 126 -1.44 13.99 21.27
CA VAL A 126 -1.88 14.50 22.59
C VAL A 126 -1.73 13.42 23.67
N THR A 127 -2.13 12.18 23.36
CA THR A 127 -1.99 11.05 24.29
C THR A 127 -0.52 10.75 24.57
N ALA A 128 0.33 10.76 23.53
CA ALA A 128 1.77 10.61 23.68
C ALA A 128 2.34 11.72 24.56
N HIS A 129 1.95 12.98 24.34
CA HIS A 129 2.37 14.10 25.18
C HIS A 129 1.94 13.95 26.64
N ALA A 130 0.71 13.51 26.89
CA ALA A 130 0.20 13.29 28.24
C ALA A 130 0.94 12.16 28.99
N ILE A 131 1.33 11.09 28.29
CA ILE A 131 2.06 9.95 28.89
C ILE A 131 3.55 10.27 29.09
N LEU A 132 4.15 11.00 28.13
CA LEU A 132 5.60 11.23 28.07
C LEU A 132 6.04 12.58 28.67
N GLY A 133 5.09 13.48 28.95
CA GLY A 133 5.35 14.81 29.49
C GLY A 133 6.21 15.67 28.56
N SER A 134 7.29 16.24 29.12
CA SER A 134 8.21 17.15 28.42
C SER A 134 9.10 16.49 27.35
N GLY A 135 9.00 15.16 27.15
CA GLY A 135 9.78 14.44 26.13
C GLY A 135 9.39 14.75 24.68
N LEU A 136 8.28 15.48 24.47
CA LEU A 136 7.82 15.87 23.12
C LEU A 136 8.47 17.20 22.69
N THR A 137 9.67 17.11 22.10
CA THR A 137 10.33 18.30 21.55
C THR A 137 9.62 18.80 20.29
N TRP A 138 9.80 20.09 19.95
CA TRP A 138 9.26 20.65 18.71
C TRP A 138 9.78 19.91 17.46
N ARG A 139 10.98 19.32 17.53
CA ARG A 139 11.57 18.52 16.44
C ARG A 139 10.79 17.22 16.23
N SER A 140 10.38 16.56 17.31
CA SER A 140 9.50 15.39 17.24
C SER A 140 8.18 15.75 16.56
N LEU A 141 7.59 16.90 16.89
CA LEU A 141 6.38 17.40 16.24
C LEU A 141 6.60 17.69 14.74
N ALA A 142 7.76 18.24 14.37
CA ALA A 142 8.12 18.46 12.98
C ALA A 142 8.26 17.15 12.19
N PHE A 143 8.93 16.13 12.73
CA PHE A 143 9.03 14.82 12.07
C PHE A 143 7.68 14.12 11.94
N VAL A 144 6.83 14.18 12.98
CA VAL A 144 5.44 13.69 12.89
C VAL A 144 4.71 14.42 11.76
N SER A 145 4.82 15.74 11.67
CA SER A 145 4.16 16.53 10.63
C SER A 145 4.62 16.13 9.23
N ILE A 146 5.92 15.92 9.03
CA ILE A 146 6.49 15.43 7.75
C ILE A 146 5.89 14.07 7.38
N VAL A 147 5.78 13.15 8.32
CA VAL A 147 5.22 11.81 8.08
C VAL A 147 3.73 11.86 7.79
N VAL A 148 2.98 12.68 8.53
CA VAL A 148 1.54 12.84 8.36
C VAL A 148 1.25 13.43 6.98
N LEU A 149 1.94 14.49 6.57
CA LEU A 149 1.85 15.06 5.22
C LEU A 149 2.19 14.01 4.15
N GLY A 150 3.23 13.19 4.40
CA GLY A 150 3.64 12.07 3.55
C GLY A 150 2.58 10.99 3.36
N ALA A 151 1.83 10.70 4.44
CA ALA A 151 0.84 9.65 4.50
C ALA A 151 -0.56 10.10 4.04
N LEU A 152 -0.84 11.41 3.99
CA LEU A 152 -2.16 11.94 3.61
C LEU A 152 -2.66 11.42 2.25
N PRO A 153 -1.87 11.47 1.16
CA PRO A 153 -2.33 10.92 -0.12
C PRO A 153 -2.60 9.42 -0.06
N ALA A 154 -1.77 8.67 0.67
CA ALA A 154 -2.00 7.24 0.90
C ALA A 154 -3.31 6.98 1.67
N GLY A 155 -3.57 7.71 2.75
CA GLY A 155 -4.84 7.64 3.50
C GLY A 155 -6.06 7.99 2.64
N ALA A 156 -5.95 9.04 1.82
CA ALA A 156 -7.00 9.42 0.87
C ALA A 156 -7.28 8.31 -0.16
N THR A 157 -6.24 7.61 -0.64
CA THR A 157 -6.43 6.47 -1.55
C THR A 157 -7.13 5.29 -0.88
N LEU A 158 -6.84 4.99 0.39
CA LEU A 158 -7.56 3.94 1.14
C LEU A 158 -9.03 4.31 1.33
N ALA A 159 -9.31 5.55 1.70
CA ALA A 159 -10.67 6.04 1.83
C ALA A 159 -11.43 5.99 0.50
N GLY A 160 -10.78 6.35 -0.61
CA GLY A 160 -11.36 6.21 -1.93
C GLY A 160 -11.65 4.77 -2.31
N LEU A 161 -10.69 3.86 -2.04
CA LEU A 161 -10.86 2.43 -2.30
C LEU A 161 -12.03 1.86 -1.50
N ARG A 162 -12.20 2.29 -0.25
CA ARG A 162 -13.37 1.97 0.57
C ARG A 162 -14.68 2.41 -0.11
N VAL A 163 -14.73 3.64 -0.63
CA VAL A 163 -15.92 4.17 -1.32
C VAL A 163 -16.23 3.39 -2.60
N VAL A 164 -15.20 3.06 -3.40
CA VAL A 164 -15.33 2.23 -4.61
C VAL A 164 -15.85 0.83 -4.26
N ALA A 165 -15.24 0.19 -3.26
CA ALA A 165 -15.66 -1.13 -2.80
C ALA A 165 -17.11 -1.13 -2.28
N MET A 166 -17.58 -0.05 -1.65
CA MET A 166 -18.98 0.04 -1.20
C MET A 166 -19.96 0.21 -2.37
N ARG A 167 -19.64 1.04 -3.38
CA ARG A 167 -20.54 1.31 -4.51
C ARG A 167 -20.68 0.15 -5.50
N GLY A 168 -19.68 -0.74 -5.56
CA GLY A 168 -19.63 -1.79 -6.57
C GLY A 168 -19.00 -1.30 -7.87
N LEU A 169 -18.58 -2.27 -8.68
CA LEU A 169 -17.97 -2.05 -9.99
C LEU A 169 -19.04 -2.26 -11.06
N THR A 170 -19.01 -1.42 -12.10
CA THR A 170 -19.92 -1.50 -13.24
C THR A 170 -19.14 -1.91 -14.48
N GLY A 171 -19.77 -2.62 -15.41
CA GLY A 171 -19.15 -3.03 -16.68
C GLY A 171 -19.23 -4.53 -16.89
N THR A 172 -18.51 -5.01 -17.91
CA THR A 172 -18.44 -6.44 -18.23
C THR A 172 -17.73 -7.24 -17.12
N PRO A 173 -17.97 -8.55 -16.98
CA PRO A 173 -17.31 -9.38 -15.96
C PRO A 173 -15.78 -9.27 -16.04
N GLY A 174 -15.21 -9.30 -17.25
CA GLY A 174 -13.77 -9.13 -17.46
C GLY A 174 -13.22 -7.79 -16.97
N GLU A 175 -13.96 -6.69 -17.19
CA GLU A 175 -13.58 -5.36 -16.69
C GLU A 175 -13.66 -5.26 -15.16
N GLN A 176 -14.67 -5.89 -14.56
CA GLN A 176 -14.85 -5.96 -13.12
C GLN A 176 -13.69 -6.75 -12.47
N LEU A 177 -13.35 -7.92 -13.02
CA LEU A 177 -12.21 -8.73 -12.56
C LEU A 177 -10.89 -7.94 -12.66
N ALA A 178 -10.63 -7.32 -13.81
CA ALA A 178 -9.43 -6.50 -14.01
C ALA A 178 -9.36 -5.33 -13.01
N SER A 179 -10.51 -4.70 -12.72
CA SER A 179 -10.63 -3.62 -11.75
C SER A 179 -10.38 -4.10 -10.32
N LEU A 180 -10.93 -5.24 -9.89
CA LEU A 180 -10.66 -5.84 -8.58
C LEU A 180 -9.17 -6.14 -8.40
N MET A 181 -8.53 -6.75 -9.41
CA MET A 181 -7.09 -7.01 -9.38
C MET A 181 -6.25 -5.71 -9.31
N ARG A 182 -6.70 -4.63 -9.96
CA ARG A 182 -6.04 -3.32 -9.87
C ARG A 182 -6.22 -2.70 -8.49
N LEU A 183 -7.42 -2.76 -7.90
CA LEU A 183 -7.70 -2.27 -6.54
C LEU A 183 -6.87 -3.01 -5.49
N ARG A 184 -6.74 -4.33 -5.57
CA ARG A 184 -5.89 -5.12 -4.65
C ARG A 184 -4.42 -4.71 -4.74
N ARG A 185 -3.90 -4.51 -5.96
CA ARG A 185 -2.53 -4.03 -6.16
C ARG A 185 -2.32 -2.62 -5.59
N ILE A 186 -3.32 -1.74 -5.70
CA ILE A 186 -3.27 -0.41 -5.08
C ILE A 186 -3.23 -0.54 -3.55
N LEU A 187 -4.14 -1.33 -2.98
CA LEU A 187 -4.24 -1.55 -1.53
C LEU A 187 -2.91 -2.05 -0.92
N ALA A 188 -2.30 -3.07 -1.53
CA ALA A 188 -1.02 -3.63 -1.06
C ALA A 188 0.13 -2.61 -1.14
N ARG A 189 0.21 -1.83 -2.24
CA ARG A 189 1.25 -0.80 -2.40
C ARG A 189 1.09 0.33 -1.39
N VAL A 190 -0.15 0.75 -1.11
CA VAL A 190 -0.44 1.81 -0.16
C VAL A 190 -0.08 1.38 1.25
N LEU A 191 -0.40 0.14 1.63
CA LEU A 191 0.03 -0.42 2.91
C LEU A 191 1.56 -0.41 3.07
N GLN A 192 2.29 -0.87 2.03
CA GLN A 192 3.75 -0.85 2.04
C GLN A 192 4.33 0.56 2.22
N MET A 193 3.71 1.57 1.59
CA MET A 193 4.12 2.98 1.74
C MET A 193 3.89 3.49 3.17
N MET A 194 2.72 3.21 3.75
CA MET A 194 2.41 3.66 5.12
C MET A 194 3.30 2.98 6.16
N GLY A 195 3.55 1.68 6.01
CA GLY A 195 4.39 0.96 6.96
C GLY A 195 5.87 1.30 6.84
N SER A 196 6.40 1.58 5.65
CA SER A 196 7.78 2.04 5.52
C SER A 196 7.98 3.43 6.12
N LEU A 197 7.01 4.33 5.99
CA LEU A 197 7.03 5.64 6.67
C LEU A 197 7.01 5.48 8.18
N LEU A 198 6.11 4.64 8.72
CA LEU A 198 6.04 4.39 10.15
C LEU A 198 7.34 3.77 10.68
N LEU A 199 7.89 2.79 9.96
CA LEU A 199 9.17 2.16 10.28
C LEU A 199 10.28 3.22 10.37
N MET A 200 10.39 4.10 9.37
CA MET A 200 11.42 5.15 9.38
C MET A 200 11.17 6.19 10.48
N MET A 201 9.91 6.53 10.77
CA MET A 201 9.57 7.44 11.87
C MET A 201 10.02 6.88 13.22
N VAL A 202 9.72 5.60 13.44
CA VAL A 202 10.14 4.85 14.63
C VAL A 202 11.66 4.78 14.71
N LEU A 203 12.34 4.53 13.58
CA LEU A 203 13.80 4.49 13.52
C LEU A 203 14.43 5.86 13.85
N VAL A 204 13.88 6.96 13.33
CA VAL A 204 14.31 8.33 13.71
C VAL A 204 14.12 8.57 15.20
N GLY A 205 12.99 8.13 15.77
CA GLY A 205 12.73 8.23 17.21
C GLY A 205 13.70 7.40 18.05
N ALA A 206 13.96 6.16 17.65
CA ALA A 206 14.90 5.29 18.35
C ALA A 206 16.35 5.80 18.24
N ALA A 207 16.75 6.30 17.08
CA ALA A 207 18.04 6.94 16.87
C ALA A 207 18.18 8.23 17.70
N ALA A 208 17.10 8.99 17.93
CA ALA A 208 17.13 10.13 18.82
C ALA A 208 17.42 9.72 20.28
N VAL A 209 16.85 8.60 20.74
CA VAL A 209 17.07 8.05 22.10
C VAL A 209 18.49 7.50 22.29
N GLY A 210 19.03 6.78 21.29
CA GLY A 210 20.33 6.09 21.42
C GLY A 210 21.54 6.90 20.95
N TRP A 211 21.35 7.80 19.98
CA TRP A 211 22.45 8.43 19.24
C TRP A 211 22.42 9.96 19.33
N GLY A 212 21.23 10.58 19.32
CA GLY A 212 21.10 11.99 18.91
C GLY A 212 20.84 13.05 19.98
N SER A 213 20.69 12.72 21.28
CA SER A 213 20.47 13.78 22.27
C SER A 213 20.99 13.54 23.70
N SER A 214 21.41 14.62 24.35
CA SER A 214 21.64 14.69 25.81
C SER A 214 20.34 14.56 26.62
N GLU A 215 19.19 14.74 25.98
CA GLU A 215 17.87 14.67 26.60
C GLU A 215 17.50 13.20 26.84
N LYS A 216 17.27 12.81 28.09
CA LYS A 216 16.87 11.44 28.48
C LYS A 216 15.44 11.17 28.01
N ILE A 217 15.24 11.00 26.71
CA ILE A 217 13.96 10.55 26.17
C ILE A 217 13.81 9.07 26.55
N PRO A 218 12.76 8.69 27.30
CA PRO A 218 12.55 7.30 27.67
C PRO A 218 12.39 6.44 26.43
N GLN A 219 13.05 5.29 26.40
CA GLN A 219 12.98 4.32 25.30
C GLN A 219 11.54 3.85 25.02
N SER A 220 10.65 3.90 26.02
CA SER A 220 9.21 3.67 25.90
C SER A 220 8.54 4.59 24.87
N THR A 221 9.10 5.78 24.61
CA THR A 221 8.58 6.75 23.62
C THR A 221 8.49 6.15 22.21
N ALA A 222 9.57 5.51 21.75
CA ALA A 222 9.62 4.94 20.41
C ALA A 222 8.62 3.78 20.27
N PHE A 223 8.46 2.97 21.33
CA PHE A 223 7.46 1.90 21.39
C PHE A 223 6.03 2.43 21.35
N VAL A 224 5.71 3.47 22.12
CA VAL A 224 4.36 4.08 22.13
C VAL A 224 4.03 4.68 20.76
N ILE A 225 4.97 5.37 20.12
CA ILE A 225 4.79 5.92 18.76
C ILE A 225 4.59 4.81 17.73
N GLY A 226 5.41 3.75 17.79
CA GLY A 226 5.27 2.59 16.91
C GLY A 226 3.92 1.91 17.09
N ALA A 227 3.51 1.64 18.34
CA ALA A 227 2.23 1.02 18.66
C ALA A 227 1.04 1.87 18.17
N ALA A 228 1.02 3.16 18.50
CA ALA A 228 -0.04 4.07 18.09
C ALA A 228 -0.13 4.19 16.56
N GLY A 229 1.02 4.31 15.89
CA GLY A 229 1.09 4.35 14.43
C GLY A 229 0.61 3.06 13.78
N SER A 230 0.99 1.89 14.31
CA SER A 230 0.55 0.60 13.79
C SER A 230 -0.96 0.40 13.94
N ILE A 231 -1.52 0.78 15.10
CA ILE A 231 -2.97 0.77 15.33
C ILE A 231 -3.67 1.70 14.33
N LEU A 232 -3.15 2.90 14.11
CA LEU A 232 -3.71 3.85 13.16
C LEU A 232 -3.73 3.30 11.72
N ILE A 233 -2.62 2.72 11.26
CA ILE A 233 -2.55 2.09 9.93
C ILE A 233 -3.55 0.94 9.84
N ALA A 234 -3.64 0.09 10.87
CA ALA A 234 -4.56 -1.04 10.91
C ALA A 234 -6.03 -0.58 10.83
N LEU A 235 -6.42 0.43 11.60
CA LEU A 235 -7.78 0.99 11.59
C LEU A 235 -8.19 1.55 10.22
N MET A 236 -7.23 2.07 9.45
CA MET A 236 -7.47 2.55 8.09
C MET A 236 -7.49 1.42 7.06
N HIS A 237 -6.60 0.44 7.20
CA HIS A 237 -6.42 -0.63 6.23
C HIS A 237 -7.48 -1.73 6.32
N ILE A 238 -7.80 -2.19 7.54
CA ILE A 238 -8.70 -3.34 7.77
C ILE A 238 -10.08 -3.12 7.13
N PRO A 239 -10.77 -1.97 7.29
CA PRO A 239 -12.08 -1.76 6.67
C PRO A 239 -12.01 -1.76 5.13
N ALA A 240 -10.95 -1.20 4.56
CA ALA A 240 -10.77 -1.18 3.10
C ALA A 240 -10.49 -2.59 2.55
N ALA A 241 -9.64 -3.36 3.24
CA ALA A 241 -9.32 -4.74 2.88
C ALA A 241 -10.53 -5.67 2.99
N THR A 242 -11.28 -5.58 4.10
CA THR A 242 -12.48 -6.41 4.33
C THR A 242 -13.58 -6.14 3.31
N LEU A 243 -13.84 -4.87 2.97
CA LEU A 243 -14.85 -4.53 1.95
C LEU A 243 -14.42 -5.00 0.56
N LEU A 244 -13.15 -4.84 0.20
CA LEU A 244 -12.64 -5.35 -1.07
C LEU A 244 -12.74 -6.87 -1.14
N ARG A 245 -12.43 -7.57 -0.05
CA ARG A 245 -12.56 -9.04 0.05
C ARG A 245 -14.00 -9.50 -0.13
N ARG A 246 -14.94 -8.86 0.57
CA ARG A 246 -16.38 -9.15 0.40
C ARG A 246 -16.82 -8.97 -1.05
N ARG A 247 -16.31 -7.94 -1.74
CA ARG A 247 -16.60 -7.73 -3.15
C ARG A 247 -15.99 -8.79 -4.07
N CYS A 248 -14.77 -9.24 -3.80
CA CYS A 248 -14.20 -10.38 -4.52
C CYS A 248 -15.03 -11.65 -4.32
N GLN A 249 -15.53 -11.90 -3.10
CA GLN A 249 -16.39 -13.05 -2.80
C GLN A 249 -17.71 -12.99 -3.57
N VAL A 250 -18.41 -11.85 -3.50
CA VAL A 250 -19.65 -11.65 -4.27
C VAL A 250 -19.42 -11.84 -5.77
N TYR A 251 -18.29 -11.38 -6.31
CA TYR A 251 -17.96 -11.59 -7.72
C TYR A 251 -17.75 -13.09 -8.05
N VAL A 252 -17.06 -13.84 -7.18
CA VAL A 252 -16.89 -15.30 -7.37
C VAL A 252 -18.24 -16.01 -7.29
N ASP A 253 -19.08 -15.64 -6.32
CA ASP A 253 -20.39 -16.26 -6.14
C ASP A 253 -21.34 -15.95 -7.32
N GLU A 254 -21.24 -14.75 -7.92
CA GLU A 254 -22.08 -14.35 -9.06
C GLU A 254 -21.66 -15.01 -10.38
N PHE A 255 -20.35 -15.17 -10.63
CA PHE A 255 -19.83 -15.66 -11.92
C PHE A 255 -19.28 -17.09 -11.90
N SER A 256 -19.25 -17.73 -10.74
CA SER A 256 -18.78 -19.12 -10.57
C SER A 256 -19.67 -19.87 -9.57
N ASP A 257 -20.99 -19.68 -9.71
CA ASP A 257 -21.96 -20.47 -8.96
C ASP A 257 -21.94 -21.93 -9.43
N ILE A 258 -21.91 -22.83 -8.45
CA ILE A 258 -21.83 -24.28 -8.64
C ILE A 258 -23.22 -24.91 -8.43
N ALA A 259 -24.17 -24.18 -7.85
CA ALA A 259 -25.47 -24.71 -7.43
C ALA A 259 -26.28 -25.33 -8.58
N ASP A 260 -26.22 -24.73 -9.78
CA ASP A 260 -27.05 -25.14 -10.94
C ASP A 260 -26.25 -25.83 -12.06
N VAL A 261 -25.05 -26.35 -11.77
CA VAL A 261 -24.19 -27.01 -12.78
C VAL A 261 -24.53 -28.50 -12.91
N ALA A 262 -24.58 -29.00 -14.14
CA ALA A 262 -24.80 -30.42 -14.42
C ALA A 262 -23.71 -31.31 -13.79
N LYS A 263 -24.07 -32.52 -13.36
CA LYS A 263 -23.15 -33.42 -12.64
C LYS A 263 -21.87 -33.75 -13.41
N ALA A 264 -21.94 -33.78 -14.74
CA ALA A 264 -20.77 -34.03 -15.60
C ALA A 264 -19.74 -32.89 -15.56
N ASP A 265 -20.19 -31.66 -15.35
CA ASP A 265 -19.35 -30.44 -15.41
C ASP A 265 -19.00 -29.89 -14.02
N LEU A 266 -19.54 -30.49 -12.95
CA LEU A 266 -19.33 -30.08 -11.55
C LEU A 266 -17.86 -29.94 -11.17
N ILE A 267 -17.01 -30.87 -11.61
CA ILE A 267 -15.57 -30.85 -11.28
C ILE A 267 -14.87 -29.69 -11.98
N ALA A 268 -15.17 -29.45 -13.27
CA ALA A 268 -14.60 -28.35 -14.02
C ALA A 268 -15.04 -26.99 -13.46
N ALA A 269 -16.33 -26.83 -13.14
CA ALA A 269 -16.85 -25.62 -12.51
C ALA A 269 -16.23 -25.35 -11.12
N ALA A 270 -16.00 -26.41 -10.33
CA ALA A 270 -15.31 -26.29 -9.04
C ALA A 270 -13.84 -25.87 -9.21
N GLU A 271 -13.12 -26.42 -10.19
CA GLU A 271 -11.74 -26.02 -10.49
C GLU A 271 -11.66 -24.55 -10.93
N ASP A 272 -12.57 -24.11 -11.78
CA ASP A 272 -12.58 -22.74 -12.30
C ASP A 272 -12.91 -21.74 -11.18
N ARG A 273 -13.83 -22.09 -10.28
CA ARG A 273 -14.06 -21.32 -9.05
C ARG A 273 -12.80 -21.23 -8.20
N ILE A 274 -12.10 -22.33 -7.96
CA ILE A 274 -10.85 -22.35 -7.17
C ILE A 274 -9.78 -21.46 -7.82
N LYS A 275 -9.59 -21.57 -9.14
CA LYS A 275 -8.66 -20.72 -9.90
C LYS A 275 -9.05 -19.24 -9.77
N MET A 276 -10.33 -18.92 -9.87
CA MET A 276 -10.83 -17.54 -9.73
C MET A 276 -10.59 -17.00 -8.32
N GLU A 277 -10.88 -17.80 -7.29
CA GLU A 277 -10.60 -17.46 -5.88
C GLU A 277 -9.11 -17.27 -5.61
N GLU A 278 -8.24 -18.06 -6.25
CA GLU A 278 -6.79 -17.92 -6.14
C GLU A 278 -6.30 -16.62 -6.81
N ILE A 279 -6.76 -16.32 -8.03
CA ILE A 279 -6.40 -15.10 -8.77
C ILE A 279 -6.88 -13.87 -8.00
N LEU A 280 -8.12 -13.89 -7.50
CA LEU A 280 -8.69 -12.87 -6.63
C LEU A 280 -8.14 -12.93 -5.21
N GLY A 281 -7.26 -13.90 -4.92
CA GLY A 281 -6.60 -14.17 -3.65
C GLY A 281 -7.52 -14.12 -2.45
N VAL A 282 -8.76 -14.59 -2.63
CA VAL A 282 -9.74 -14.78 -1.56
C VAL A 282 -9.23 -15.83 -0.56
N ASN A 283 -8.48 -16.81 -1.06
CA ASN A 283 -7.83 -17.89 -0.27
C ASN A 283 -6.38 -17.59 0.17
N ARG A 284 -5.72 -16.52 -0.32
CA ARG A 284 -4.33 -16.16 0.08
C ARG A 284 -4.25 -15.35 1.37
N THR A 285 -5.23 -15.51 2.26
CA THR A 285 -5.33 -14.82 3.54
C THR A 285 -4.07 -14.95 4.37
N SER A 286 -3.49 -16.13 4.49
CA SER A 286 -2.35 -16.38 5.38
C SER A 286 -1.11 -15.54 5.06
N LEU A 287 -0.73 -15.41 3.78
CA LEU A 287 0.50 -14.71 3.38
C LEU A 287 0.29 -13.20 3.27
N SER A 288 -0.88 -12.75 2.81
CA SER A 288 -1.22 -11.31 2.81
C SER A 288 -1.47 -10.78 4.22
N GLU A 289 -2.01 -11.59 5.12
CA GLU A 289 -2.17 -11.26 6.55
C GLU A 289 -0.82 -11.32 7.27
N LEU A 290 0.09 -12.23 6.90
CA LEU A 290 1.47 -12.22 7.37
C LEU A 290 2.25 -11.01 6.86
N GLN A 291 2.10 -10.62 5.59
CA GLN A 291 2.80 -9.45 5.05
C GLN A 291 2.21 -8.16 5.62
N SER A 292 0.88 -8.07 5.75
CA SER A 292 0.23 -6.95 6.45
C SER A 292 0.65 -6.93 7.93
N GLY A 293 0.67 -8.09 8.57
CA GLY A 293 1.14 -8.28 9.93
C GLY A 293 2.60 -7.86 10.08
N LEU A 294 3.48 -8.23 9.16
CA LEU A 294 4.89 -7.84 9.15
C LEU A 294 5.07 -6.35 8.91
N VAL A 295 4.24 -5.72 8.08
CA VAL A 295 4.28 -4.27 7.87
C VAL A 295 3.80 -3.51 9.12
N ILE A 296 2.90 -4.11 9.89
CA ILE A 296 2.35 -3.56 11.15
C ILE A 296 3.25 -3.88 12.35
N ILE A 297 3.89 -5.04 12.39
CA ILE A 297 4.76 -5.56 13.47
C ILE A 297 6.23 -5.17 13.21
N GLY A 298 6.61 -4.93 11.96
CA GLY A 298 7.97 -4.52 11.56
C GLY A 298 8.48 -3.30 12.33
N PRO A 299 7.67 -2.24 12.53
CA PRO A 299 8.03 -1.14 13.41
C PRO A 299 8.30 -1.58 14.86
N PHE A 300 7.56 -2.56 15.41
CA PHE A 300 7.84 -3.14 16.73
C PHE A 300 9.17 -3.90 16.77
N LEU A 301 9.45 -4.70 15.74
CA LEU A 301 10.74 -5.39 15.60
C LEU A 301 11.90 -4.38 15.49
N ALA A 302 11.70 -3.30 14.74
CA ALA A 302 12.69 -2.25 14.61
C ALA A 302 12.93 -1.50 15.92
N THR A 303 11.88 -1.20 16.71
CA THR A 303 12.05 -0.69 18.07
C THR A 303 12.82 -1.68 18.95
N ALA A 304 12.54 -2.98 18.85
CA ALA A 304 13.22 -4.00 19.64
C ALA A 304 14.69 -4.18 19.24
N ILE A 305 15.02 -4.03 17.95
CA ILE A 305 16.41 -4.08 17.48
C ILE A 305 17.16 -2.80 17.91
N ALA A 306 16.58 -1.63 17.69
CA ALA A 306 17.17 -0.35 18.08
C ALA A 306 17.30 -0.20 19.62
N ALA A 307 16.51 -0.95 20.38
CA ALA A 307 16.60 -1.09 21.82
C ALA A 307 17.84 -1.87 22.30
N ILE A 308 18.32 -2.80 21.48
CA ILE A 308 19.39 -3.75 21.83
C ILE A 308 20.75 -3.23 21.35
N ILE A 309 20.81 -2.57 20.19
CA ILE A 309 22.05 -2.05 19.60
C ILE A 309 22.89 -1.15 20.53
N PRO A 310 22.33 -0.26 21.38
CA PRO A 310 23.14 0.58 22.27
C PRO A 310 23.85 -0.17 23.39
N LYS A 311 23.54 -1.46 23.59
CA LYS A 311 24.09 -2.31 24.68
C LYS A 311 25.13 -3.32 24.19
N LEU A 312 25.45 -3.32 22.89
CA LEU A 312 26.51 -4.11 22.25
C LEU A 312 27.71 -3.21 21.98
#